data_AF-A0A9E6EIY3-F1
#
_entry.id   AF-A0A9E6EIY3-F1
#
_cell.length_a   1.000
_cell.length_b   1.000
_cell.length_c   1.000
_cell.angle_alpha   90.00
_cell.angle_beta   90.00
_cell.angle_gamma   90.00
#
_symmetry.space_group_name_H-M   'P 1'
#
loop_
_entity.id
_entity.type
_entity.pdbx_description
1 polymer ?
#
loop_
_entity_poly.entity_id
_entity_poly.type
_entity_poly.pdbx_seq_one_letter_code
_entity_poly.pdbx_strand_id
1 'polypeptide(L)'
;MANKELLAQNEEMEKRSAEIVLANEELLFMNEEKGHRAAELAIANQELLFQNEEKEKRADELLIANQELLFQNKEKEMRANELFSANLELHAQNEEKGKRAAELLIANRERLFQSDEKGKRAAELVIANSEKGKRADELAIANKELHFQNEEKGKRAAELVIANQELLFQNQEKGKRADELILANLELLSQNEEKGKRAAELVIADHERLFQTQEKGKRAAELVMANQEKGKRADELALANTELLFQNGEKRKRAAELRVADTERIFQSGEKGKRAAELVIANKELLFQNEEKEKRANELAIANQELQFQNVEKGKRAAELASLNKDLISMLSRLKAREAEIRVLNAGLEAKIAEAVAEVQTLRGLLPICAWCKKIRDEGGSWCQVEEYVTQRTEAAFSHGICPDCRASLVPGGSGGEPNQ
;
A
#
# COMPACT_ATOMS: atom_id res chain seq x y z
N MET A 1 97.33 39.90 -118.87
CA MET A 1 95.96 39.39 -118.62
C MET A 1 95.99 38.23 -117.64
N ALA A 2 96.81 37.19 -117.87
CA ALA A 2 96.95 36.02 -116.99
C ALA A 2 97.17 36.30 -115.46
N ASN A 3 98.08 37.23 -115.08
CA ASN A 3 98.32 37.50 -113.64
C ASN A 3 97.17 38.21 -112.91
N LYS A 4 96.28 38.92 -113.62
CA LYS A 4 95.11 39.56 -113.00
C LYS A 4 93.96 38.57 -112.77
N GLU A 5 93.78 37.61 -113.69
CA GLU A 5 92.82 36.51 -113.52
C GLU A 5 93.23 35.56 -112.39
N LEU A 6 94.53 35.28 -112.24
CA LEU A 6 95.05 34.42 -111.16
C LEU A 6 94.89 35.07 -109.77
N LEU A 7 95.06 36.39 -109.67
CA LEU A 7 94.79 37.16 -108.45
C LEU A 7 93.30 37.16 -108.09
N ALA A 8 92.42 37.38 -109.07
CA ALA A 8 90.97 37.34 -108.86
C ALA A 8 90.47 35.94 -108.46
N GLN A 9 91.03 34.87 -109.06
CA GLN A 9 90.74 33.48 -108.67
C GLN A 9 91.21 33.17 -107.25
N ASN A 10 92.39 33.67 -106.85
CA ASN A 10 92.87 33.51 -105.47
C ASN A 10 91.99 34.27 -104.47
N GLU A 11 91.60 35.52 -104.76
CA GLU A 11 90.67 36.28 -103.92
C GLU A 11 89.29 35.60 -103.82
N GLU A 12 88.79 34.99 -104.90
CA GLU A 12 87.55 34.22 -104.89
C GLU A 12 87.68 32.91 -104.10
N MET A 13 88.82 32.21 -104.20
CA MET A 13 89.10 31.04 -103.37
C MET A 13 89.23 31.39 -101.89
N GLU A 14 89.87 32.51 -101.55
CA GLU A 14 89.94 33.00 -100.17
C GLU A 14 88.55 33.33 -99.62
N LYS A 15 87.69 34.01 -100.40
CA LYS A 15 86.29 34.26 -100.01
C LYS A 15 85.51 32.97 -99.80
N ARG A 16 85.58 32.02 -100.73
CA ARG A 16 84.93 30.70 -100.59
C ARG A 16 85.48 29.93 -99.39
N SER A 17 86.78 30.03 -99.11
CA SER A 17 87.38 29.40 -97.94
C SER A 17 86.87 30.01 -96.63
N ALA A 18 86.71 31.34 -96.57
CA ALA A 18 86.14 32.04 -95.42
C ALA A 18 84.65 31.71 -95.22
N GLU A 19 83.87 31.62 -96.31
CA GLU A 19 82.46 31.18 -96.26
C GLU A 19 82.33 29.74 -95.75
N ILE A 20 83.21 28.83 -96.16
CA ILE A 20 83.23 27.44 -95.67
C ILE A 20 83.60 27.41 -94.18
N VAL A 21 84.55 28.24 -93.73
CA VAL A 21 84.90 28.33 -92.30
C VAL A 21 83.70 28.80 -91.47
N LEU A 22 83.02 29.87 -91.89
CA LEU A 22 81.81 30.37 -91.22
C LEU A 22 80.69 29.31 -91.21
N ALA A 23 80.44 28.63 -92.33
CA ALA A 23 79.45 27.56 -92.39
C ALA A 23 79.81 26.39 -91.46
N ASN A 24 81.10 26.06 -91.32
CA ASN A 24 81.55 25.03 -90.39
C ASN A 24 81.41 25.46 -88.93
N GLU A 25 81.68 26.73 -88.61
CA GLU A 25 81.47 27.30 -87.27
C GLU A 25 79.97 27.30 -86.90
N GLU A 26 79.08 27.68 -87.82
CA GLU A 26 77.63 27.59 -87.64
C GLU A 26 77.15 26.14 -87.44
N LEU A 27 77.70 25.19 -88.21
CA LEU A 27 77.39 23.76 -88.05
C LEU A 27 77.87 23.20 -86.70
N LEU A 28 79.03 23.66 -86.20
CA LEU A 28 79.51 23.30 -84.86
C LEU A 28 78.57 23.82 -83.79
N PHE A 29 78.18 25.09 -83.85
CA PHE A 29 77.22 25.68 -82.91
C PHE A 29 75.86 24.94 -82.92
N MET A 30 75.34 24.63 -84.11
CA MET A 30 74.10 23.85 -84.25
C MET A 30 74.22 22.43 -83.68
N ASN A 31 75.41 21.82 -83.77
CA ASN A 31 75.66 20.51 -83.17
C ASN A 31 75.78 20.59 -81.64
N GLU A 32 76.40 21.64 -81.10
CA GLU A 32 76.45 21.90 -79.66
C GLU A 32 75.05 22.14 -79.08
N GLU A 33 74.21 22.96 -79.73
CA GLU A 33 72.84 23.21 -79.29
C GLU A 33 71.98 21.93 -79.33
N LYS A 34 72.13 21.10 -80.36
CA LYS A 34 71.50 19.77 -80.41
C LYS A 34 71.99 18.86 -79.28
N GLY A 35 73.27 18.95 -78.94
CA GLY A 35 73.85 18.25 -77.79
C GLY A 35 73.20 18.68 -76.47
N HIS A 36 73.02 19.99 -76.27
CA HIS A 36 72.32 20.53 -75.10
C HIS A 36 70.86 20.09 -75.04
N ARG A 37 70.10 20.21 -76.14
CA ARG A 37 68.70 19.73 -76.20
C ARG A 37 68.58 18.24 -75.95
N ALA A 38 69.52 17.43 -76.45
CA ALA A 38 69.57 15.99 -76.18
C ALA A 38 69.81 15.70 -74.69
N ALA A 39 70.68 16.47 -74.02
CA ALA A 39 70.91 16.34 -72.59
C ALA A 39 69.69 16.77 -71.76
N GLU A 40 69.03 17.86 -72.12
CA GLU A 40 67.77 18.31 -71.49
C GLU A 40 66.67 17.26 -71.62
N LEU A 41 66.49 16.68 -72.81
CA LEU A 41 65.52 15.60 -73.04
C LEU A 41 65.86 14.35 -72.24
N ALA A 42 67.16 14.02 -72.08
CA ALA A 42 67.58 12.90 -71.26
C ALA A 42 67.19 13.10 -69.78
N ILE A 43 67.40 14.30 -69.24
CA ILE A 43 67.00 14.66 -67.87
C ILE A 43 65.48 14.64 -67.73
N ALA A 44 64.74 15.23 -68.69
CA ALA A 44 63.28 15.22 -68.68
C ALA A 44 62.71 13.79 -68.72
N ASN A 45 63.30 12.88 -69.50
CA ASN A 45 62.91 11.48 -69.54
C ASN A 45 63.22 10.75 -68.22
N GLN A 46 64.35 11.04 -67.57
CA GLN A 46 64.65 10.49 -66.24
C GLN A 46 63.65 10.96 -65.18
N GLU A 47 63.30 12.24 -65.18
CA GLU A 47 62.29 12.81 -64.28
C GLU A 47 60.90 12.18 -64.52
N LEU A 48 60.50 11.99 -65.77
CA LEU A 48 59.24 11.31 -66.10
C LEU A 48 59.22 9.85 -65.63
N LEU A 49 60.33 9.13 -65.71
CA LEU A 49 60.44 7.78 -65.18
C LEU A 49 60.25 7.78 -63.65
N PHE A 50 60.93 8.68 -62.94
CA PHE A 50 60.76 8.82 -61.49
C PHE A 50 59.31 9.14 -61.10
N GLN A 51 58.66 10.07 -61.81
CA GLN A 51 57.25 10.40 -61.57
C GLN A 51 56.31 9.22 -61.84
N ASN A 52 56.61 8.39 -62.84
CA ASN A 52 55.83 7.19 -63.10
C ASN A 52 56.01 6.15 -61.99
N GLU A 53 57.24 5.92 -61.51
CA GLU A 53 57.51 5.04 -60.37
C GLU A 53 56.80 5.51 -59.09
N GLU A 54 56.77 6.83 -58.83
CA GLU A 54 56.05 7.37 -57.66
C GLU A 54 54.53 7.20 -57.79
N LYS A 55 53.98 7.39 -59.00
CA LYS A 55 52.55 7.15 -59.27
C LYS A 55 52.17 5.68 -59.10
N GLU A 56 53.03 4.74 -59.50
CA GLU A 56 52.81 3.31 -59.28
C GLU A 56 52.78 2.99 -57.78
N LYS A 57 53.74 3.51 -56.99
CA LYS A 57 53.73 3.34 -55.53
C LYS A 57 52.46 3.89 -54.88
N ARG A 58 52.00 5.09 -55.29
CA ARG A 58 50.74 5.67 -54.80
C ARG A 58 49.52 4.83 -55.21
N ALA A 59 49.54 4.23 -56.40
CA ALA A 59 48.47 3.33 -56.84
C ALA A 59 48.42 2.06 -55.98
N ASP A 60 49.57 1.49 -55.62
CA ASP A 60 49.66 0.35 -54.71
C ASP A 60 49.17 0.69 -53.30
N GLU A 61 49.56 1.85 -52.76
CA GLU A 61 49.07 2.35 -51.47
C GLU A 61 47.54 2.52 -51.46
N LEU A 62 46.96 3.08 -52.53
CA LEU A 62 45.52 3.21 -52.68
C LEU A 62 44.81 1.86 -52.77
N LEU A 63 45.43 0.87 -53.41
CA LEU A 63 44.89 -0.48 -53.51
C LEU A 63 44.82 -1.14 -52.12
N ILE A 64 45.88 -1.01 -51.32
CA ILE A 64 45.91 -1.49 -49.93
C ILE A 64 44.86 -0.75 -49.08
N ALA A 65 44.78 0.57 -49.19
CA ALA A 65 43.78 1.37 -48.47
C ALA A 65 42.34 0.98 -48.81
N ASN A 66 42.05 0.71 -50.10
CA ASN A 66 40.73 0.23 -50.53
C ASN A 66 40.42 -1.17 -50.00
N GLN A 67 41.40 -2.08 -49.95
CA GLN A 67 41.22 -3.40 -49.36
C GLN A 67 40.92 -3.31 -47.86
N GLU A 68 41.63 -2.46 -47.13
CA GLU A 68 41.40 -2.21 -45.70
C GLU A 68 39.99 -1.62 -45.46
N LEU A 69 39.55 -0.66 -46.28
CA LEU A 69 38.20 -0.10 -46.21
C LEU A 69 37.12 -1.16 -46.46
N LEU A 70 37.32 -2.07 -47.41
CA LEU A 70 36.40 -3.19 -47.65
C LEU A 70 36.32 -4.12 -46.43
N PHE A 71 37.45 -4.40 -45.78
CA PHE A 71 37.48 -5.19 -44.56
C PHE A 71 36.71 -4.50 -43.43
N GLN A 72 36.95 -3.22 -43.21
CA GLN A 72 36.24 -2.43 -42.20
C GLN A 72 34.74 -2.36 -42.46
N ASN A 73 34.32 -2.25 -43.73
CA ASN A 73 32.90 -2.27 -44.10
C ASN A 73 32.25 -3.62 -43.78
N LYS A 74 32.94 -4.74 -44.09
CA LYS A 74 32.45 -6.08 -43.72
C LYS A 74 32.34 -6.25 -42.20
N GLU A 75 33.31 -5.77 -41.43
CA GLU A 75 33.26 -5.84 -39.97
C GLU A 75 32.10 -5.02 -39.39
N LYS A 76 31.87 -3.81 -39.93
CA LYS A 76 30.72 -2.98 -39.55
C LYS A 76 29.39 -3.66 -39.87
N GLU A 77 29.29 -4.33 -41.02
CA GLU A 77 28.11 -5.09 -41.41
C GLU A 77 27.84 -6.26 -40.46
N MET A 78 28.89 -7.01 -40.08
CA MET A 78 28.76 -8.08 -39.08
C MET A 78 28.30 -7.54 -37.73
N ARG A 79 28.89 -6.45 -37.23
CA ARG A 79 28.46 -5.81 -35.97
C ARG A 79 27.02 -5.30 -36.05
N ALA A 80 26.59 -4.78 -37.19
CA ALA A 80 25.21 -4.35 -37.39
C ALA A 80 24.23 -5.53 -37.31
N ASN A 81 24.59 -6.68 -37.90
CA ASN A 81 23.79 -7.91 -37.83
C ASN A 81 23.74 -8.47 -36.40
N GLU A 82 24.85 -8.46 -35.67
CA GLU A 82 24.88 -8.87 -34.25
C GLU A 82 23.98 -7.99 -33.39
N LEU A 83 24.05 -6.66 -33.56
CA LEU A 83 23.19 -5.72 -32.85
C LEU A 83 21.71 -5.92 -33.21
N PHE A 84 21.40 -6.23 -34.47
CA PHE A 84 20.04 -6.51 -34.90
C PHE A 84 19.49 -7.75 -34.21
N SER A 85 20.26 -8.84 -34.18
CA SER A 85 19.89 -10.08 -33.47
C SER A 85 19.71 -9.86 -31.97
N ALA A 86 20.62 -9.11 -31.33
CA ALA A 86 20.53 -8.77 -29.91
C ALA A 86 19.27 -7.93 -29.60
N ASN A 87 18.92 -6.98 -30.46
CA ASN A 87 17.70 -6.18 -30.31
C ASN A 87 16.42 -7.01 -30.47
N LEU A 88 16.39 -7.95 -31.42
CA LEU A 88 15.28 -8.88 -31.59
C LEU A 88 15.10 -9.77 -30.34
N GLU A 89 16.19 -10.29 -29.80
CA GLU A 89 16.15 -11.10 -28.57
C GLU A 89 15.66 -10.29 -27.38
N LEU A 90 16.14 -9.05 -27.23
CA LEU A 90 15.70 -8.14 -26.17
C LEU A 90 14.21 -7.79 -26.29
N HIS A 91 13.70 -7.62 -27.51
CA HIS A 91 12.27 -7.41 -27.75
C HIS A 91 11.45 -8.63 -27.31
N ALA A 92 11.86 -9.84 -27.71
CA ALA A 92 11.20 -11.08 -27.30
C ALA A 92 11.20 -11.27 -25.77
N GLN A 93 12.32 -10.98 -25.10
CA GLN A 93 12.41 -11.01 -23.64
C GLN A 93 11.48 -9.98 -22.98
N ASN A 94 11.35 -8.79 -23.56
CA ASN A 94 10.43 -7.76 -23.04
C ASN A 94 8.96 -8.16 -23.22
N GLU A 95 8.59 -8.77 -24.34
CA GLU A 95 7.25 -9.33 -24.53
C GLU A 95 6.94 -10.42 -23.51
N GLU A 96 7.88 -11.34 -23.26
CA GLU A 96 7.71 -12.41 -22.27
C GLU A 96 7.56 -11.84 -20.85
N LYS A 97 8.39 -10.85 -20.48
CA LYS A 97 8.23 -10.12 -19.21
C LYS A 97 6.86 -9.45 -19.11
N GLY A 98 6.36 -8.88 -20.20
CA GLY A 98 5.01 -8.32 -20.28
C GLY A 98 3.92 -9.35 -20.01
N LYS A 99 4.02 -10.55 -20.61
CA LYS A 99 3.09 -11.67 -20.36
C LYS A 99 3.13 -12.13 -18.90
N ARG A 100 4.32 -12.33 -18.32
CA ARG A 100 4.48 -12.70 -16.90
C ARG A 100 3.92 -11.64 -15.95
N ALA A 101 4.08 -10.36 -16.28
CA ALA A 101 3.49 -9.27 -15.48
C ALA A 101 1.96 -9.31 -15.52
N ALA A 102 1.36 -9.60 -16.68
CA ALA A 102 -0.09 -9.76 -16.81
C ALA A 102 -0.62 -10.98 -16.00
N GLU A 103 0.08 -12.11 -16.04
CA GLU A 103 -0.25 -13.30 -15.25
C GLU A 103 -0.20 -13.01 -13.74
N LEU A 104 0.84 -12.30 -13.27
CA LEU A 104 0.97 -11.89 -11.87
C LEU A 104 -0.15 -10.95 -11.42
N LEU A 105 -0.60 -10.03 -12.29
CA LEU A 105 -1.74 -9.17 -11.99
C LEU A 105 -3.03 -9.98 -11.80
N ILE A 106 -3.27 -10.98 -12.67
CA ILE A 106 -4.42 -11.87 -12.55
C ILE A 106 -4.34 -12.67 -11.24
N ALA A 107 -3.19 -13.28 -10.94
CA ALA A 107 -2.98 -14.05 -9.73
C ALA A 107 -3.17 -13.21 -8.45
N ASN A 108 -2.67 -11.97 -8.44
CA ASN A 108 -2.87 -11.05 -7.31
C ASN A 108 -4.35 -10.67 -7.14
N ARG A 109 -5.06 -10.44 -8.23
CA ARG A 109 -6.50 -10.14 -8.19
C ARG A 109 -7.31 -11.31 -7.64
N GLU A 110 -6.99 -12.54 -8.05
CA GLU A 110 -7.62 -13.75 -7.53
C GLU A 110 -7.32 -13.96 -6.03
N ARG A 111 -6.09 -13.70 -5.60
CA ARG A 111 -5.72 -13.75 -4.17
C ARG A 111 -6.50 -12.74 -3.32
N LEU A 112 -6.70 -11.52 -3.83
CA LEU A 112 -7.51 -10.52 -3.14
C LEU A 112 -8.96 -11.00 -3.00
N PHE A 113 -9.54 -11.53 -4.08
CA PHE A 113 -10.89 -12.11 -4.04
C PHE A 113 -11.01 -13.24 -3.01
N GLN A 114 -10.05 -14.17 -2.98
CA GLN A 114 -10.03 -15.24 -1.97
C GLN A 114 -9.88 -14.71 -0.54
N SER A 115 -9.12 -13.64 -0.34
CA SER A 115 -8.99 -12.97 0.96
C SER A 115 -10.31 -12.36 1.41
N ASP A 116 -11.01 -11.68 0.49
CA ASP A 116 -12.32 -11.09 0.75
C ASP A 116 -13.38 -12.14 1.09
N GLU A 117 -13.43 -13.26 0.35
CA GLU A 117 -14.33 -14.38 0.66
C GLU A 117 -14.03 -15.00 2.03
N LYS A 118 -12.75 -15.18 2.38
CA LYS A 118 -12.36 -15.66 3.71
C LYS A 118 -12.78 -14.68 4.80
N GLY A 119 -12.64 -13.37 4.54
CA GLY A 119 -13.11 -12.31 5.44
C GLY A 119 -14.63 -12.40 5.69
N LYS A 120 -15.42 -12.57 4.62
CA LYS A 120 -16.89 -12.76 4.74
C LYS A 120 -17.25 -14.01 5.53
N ARG A 121 -16.62 -15.16 5.25
CA ARG A 121 -16.84 -16.40 6.01
C ARG A 121 -16.45 -16.26 7.48
N ALA A 122 -15.37 -15.54 7.78
CA ALA A 122 -14.97 -15.27 9.16
C ALA A 122 -16.00 -14.42 9.88
N ALA A 123 -16.54 -13.38 9.24
CA ALA A 123 -17.61 -12.55 9.80
C ALA A 123 -18.90 -13.37 10.07
N GLU A 124 -19.31 -14.23 9.13
CA GLU A 124 -20.44 -15.15 9.32
C GLU A 124 -20.24 -16.08 10.52
N LEU A 125 -19.03 -16.64 10.68
CA LEU A 125 -18.70 -17.50 11.83
C LEU A 125 -18.74 -16.75 13.17
N VAL A 126 -18.30 -15.49 13.20
CA VAL A 126 -18.39 -14.65 14.41
C VAL A 126 -19.84 -14.42 14.79
N ILE A 127 -20.70 -14.09 13.82
CA ILE A 127 -22.14 -13.91 14.06
C ILE A 127 -22.75 -15.21 14.56
N ALA A 128 -22.51 -16.33 13.89
CA ALA A 128 -23.03 -17.64 14.27
C ALA A 128 -22.58 -18.06 15.69
N ASN A 129 -21.35 -17.77 16.08
CA ASN A 129 -20.87 -18.04 17.44
C ASN A 129 -21.52 -17.11 18.47
N SER A 130 -21.75 -15.84 18.14
CA SER A 130 -22.47 -14.91 19.03
C SER A 130 -23.91 -15.36 19.26
N GLU A 131 -24.61 -15.83 18.23
CA GLU A 131 -25.96 -16.38 18.33
C GLU A 131 -26.00 -17.67 19.16
N LYS A 132 -25.01 -18.56 18.99
CA LYS A 132 -24.88 -19.74 19.85
C LYS A 132 -24.67 -19.38 21.31
N GLY A 133 -23.88 -18.34 21.59
CA GLY A 133 -23.70 -17.80 22.94
C GLY A 133 -25.04 -17.34 23.54
N LYS A 134 -25.78 -16.50 22.81
CA LYS A 134 -27.12 -16.04 23.23
C LYS A 134 -28.09 -17.20 23.50
N ARG A 135 -28.13 -18.21 22.62
CA ARG A 135 -28.96 -19.41 22.83
C ARG A 135 -28.53 -20.22 24.05
N ALA A 136 -27.23 -20.29 24.34
CA ALA A 136 -26.74 -20.97 25.54
C ALA A 136 -27.17 -20.22 26.81
N ASP A 137 -27.14 -18.89 26.80
CA ASP A 137 -27.61 -18.06 27.91
C ASP A 137 -29.12 -18.19 28.13
N GLU A 138 -29.91 -18.17 27.05
CA GLU A 138 -31.36 -18.42 27.09
C GLU A 138 -31.68 -19.80 27.69
N LEU A 139 -30.97 -20.85 27.27
CA LEU A 139 -31.12 -22.19 27.82
C LEU A 139 -30.73 -22.25 29.30
N ALA A 140 -29.68 -21.53 29.71
CA ALA A 140 -29.27 -21.46 31.11
C ALA A 140 -30.35 -20.80 31.99
N ILE A 141 -30.98 -19.73 31.50
CA ILE A 141 -32.10 -19.08 32.20
C ILE A 141 -33.31 -20.03 32.26
N ALA A 142 -33.68 -20.66 31.15
CA ALA A 142 -34.79 -21.61 31.08
C ALA A 142 -34.60 -22.80 32.04
N ASN A 143 -33.38 -23.33 32.14
CA ASN A 143 -33.06 -24.41 33.07
C ASN A 143 -33.15 -23.97 34.54
N LYS A 144 -32.71 -22.75 34.88
CA LYS A 144 -32.88 -22.20 36.24
C LYS A 144 -34.35 -22.03 36.60
N GLU A 145 -35.17 -21.53 35.67
CA GLU A 145 -36.61 -21.39 35.85
C GLU A 145 -37.28 -22.76 36.06
N LEU A 146 -36.93 -23.76 35.25
CA LEU A 146 -37.42 -25.14 35.42
C LEU A 146 -37.04 -25.72 36.79
N HIS A 147 -35.83 -25.45 37.27
CA HIS A 147 -35.41 -25.87 38.62
C HIS A 147 -36.29 -25.24 39.69
N PHE A 148 -36.53 -23.93 39.61
CA PHE A 148 -37.40 -23.22 40.54
C PHE A 148 -38.84 -23.77 40.53
N GLN A 149 -39.39 -24.02 39.34
CA GLN A 149 -40.71 -24.64 39.20
C GLN A 149 -40.78 -26.03 39.81
N ASN A 150 -39.72 -26.84 39.67
CA ASN A 150 -39.65 -28.16 40.29
C ASN A 150 -39.58 -28.07 41.81
N GLU A 151 -38.82 -27.11 42.37
CA GLU A 151 -38.81 -26.86 43.81
C GLU A 151 -40.18 -26.43 44.34
N GLU A 152 -40.88 -25.52 43.65
CA GLU A 152 -42.24 -25.12 44.02
C GLU A 152 -43.22 -26.30 43.98
N LYS A 153 -43.18 -27.11 42.91
CA LYS A 153 -43.99 -28.32 42.82
C LYS A 153 -43.69 -29.29 43.96
N GLY A 154 -42.41 -29.42 44.36
CA GLY A 154 -42.00 -30.19 45.52
C GLY A 154 -42.62 -29.68 46.83
N LYS A 155 -42.62 -28.36 47.05
CA LYS A 155 -43.26 -27.74 48.22
C LYS A 155 -44.78 -27.95 48.23
N ARG A 156 -45.46 -27.73 47.10
CA ARG A 156 -46.91 -27.98 46.96
C ARG A 156 -47.25 -29.46 47.19
N ALA A 157 -46.41 -30.38 46.73
CA ALA A 157 -46.59 -31.81 47.00
C ALA A 157 -46.47 -32.12 48.50
N ALA A 158 -45.51 -31.51 49.21
CA ALA A 158 -45.36 -31.67 50.65
C ALA A 158 -46.57 -31.10 51.42
N GLU A 159 -47.08 -29.93 51.03
CA GLU A 159 -48.30 -29.34 51.61
C GLU A 159 -49.53 -30.25 51.43
N LEU A 160 -49.70 -30.84 50.23
CA LEU A 160 -50.77 -31.79 49.96
C LEU A 160 -50.66 -33.06 50.82
N VAL A 161 -49.45 -33.55 51.07
CA VAL A 161 -49.23 -34.68 51.98
C VAL A 161 -49.70 -34.34 53.39
N ILE A 162 -49.34 -33.17 53.90
CA ILE A 162 -49.77 -32.70 55.23
C ILE A 162 -51.30 -32.54 55.27
N ALA A 163 -51.90 -31.92 54.25
CA ALA A 163 -53.35 -31.77 54.16
C ALA A 163 -54.08 -33.12 54.14
N ASN A 164 -53.55 -34.12 53.43
CA ASN A 164 -54.11 -35.46 53.41
C ASN A 164 -53.97 -36.18 54.76
N GLN A 165 -52.84 -36.01 55.46
CA GLN A 165 -52.67 -36.55 56.81
C GLN A 165 -53.67 -35.93 57.81
N GLU A 166 -53.87 -34.62 57.74
CA GLU A 166 -54.85 -33.90 58.54
C GLU A 166 -56.29 -34.38 58.26
N LEU A 167 -56.65 -34.58 57.00
CA LEU A 167 -57.96 -35.14 56.61
C LEU A 167 -58.17 -36.56 57.16
N LEU A 168 -57.13 -37.41 57.15
CA LEU A 168 -57.20 -38.74 57.75
C LEU A 168 -57.44 -38.65 59.26
N PHE A 169 -56.75 -37.74 59.96
CA PHE A 169 -56.96 -37.50 61.39
C PHE A 169 -58.39 -37.04 61.68
N GLN A 170 -58.91 -36.08 60.91
CA GLN A 170 -60.30 -35.63 61.05
C GLN A 170 -61.32 -36.74 60.80
N ASN A 171 -61.07 -37.62 59.83
CA ASN A 171 -61.92 -38.78 59.58
C ASN A 171 -61.87 -39.78 60.74
N GLN A 172 -60.71 -39.99 61.36
CA GLN A 172 -60.58 -40.81 62.56
C GLN A 172 -61.35 -40.21 63.75
N GLU A 173 -61.26 -38.90 63.99
CA GLU A 173 -62.05 -38.23 65.04
C GLU A 173 -63.56 -38.34 64.80
N LYS A 174 -64.01 -38.13 63.56
CA LYS A 174 -65.42 -38.31 63.20
C LYS A 174 -65.88 -39.74 63.42
N GLY A 175 -65.03 -40.73 63.14
CA GLY A 175 -65.29 -42.14 63.45
C GLY A 175 -65.51 -42.36 64.95
N LYS A 176 -64.60 -41.84 65.80
CA LYS A 176 -64.74 -41.93 67.27
C LYS A 176 -66.03 -41.26 67.77
N ARG A 177 -66.37 -40.07 67.25
CA ARG A 177 -67.63 -39.38 67.58
C ARG A 177 -68.86 -40.19 67.14
N ALA A 178 -68.78 -40.89 66.01
CA ALA A 178 -69.85 -41.78 65.55
C ALA A 178 -70.00 -42.98 66.50
N ASP A 179 -68.90 -43.57 66.97
CA ASP A 179 -68.92 -44.66 67.95
C ASP A 179 -69.52 -44.21 69.30
N GLU A 180 -69.16 -43.00 69.78
CA GLU A 180 -69.75 -42.38 70.97
C GLU A 180 -71.27 -42.18 70.83
N LEU A 181 -71.72 -41.72 69.67
CA LEU A 181 -73.15 -41.57 69.36
C LEU A 181 -73.88 -42.92 69.32
N ILE A 182 -73.24 -43.97 68.80
CA ILE A 182 -73.81 -45.32 68.81
C ILE A 182 -73.95 -45.83 70.25
N LEU A 183 -72.93 -45.65 71.09
CA LEU A 183 -72.97 -45.98 72.51
C LEU A 183 -74.08 -45.22 73.24
N ALA A 184 -74.20 -43.91 73.02
CA ALA A 184 -75.26 -43.09 73.59
C ALA A 184 -76.67 -43.56 73.14
N ASN A 185 -76.82 -43.95 71.88
CA ASN A 185 -78.09 -44.49 71.37
C ASN A 185 -78.43 -45.87 71.97
N LEU A 186 -77.45 -46.75 72.16
CA LEU A 186 -77.64 -48.04 72.84
C LEU A 186 -78.05 -47.85 74.31
N GLU A 187 -77.43 -46.87 74.99
CA GLU A 187 -77.79 -46.52 76.36
C GLU A 187 -79.21 -45.95 76.46
N LEU A 188 -79.60 -45.08 75.52
CA LEU A 188 -80.99 -44.59 75.41
C LEU A 188 -82.00 -45.72 75.14
N LEU A 189 -81.65 -46.69 74.30
CA LEU A 189 -82.49 -47.87 74.07
C LEU A 189 -82.65 -48.70 75.35
N SER A 190 -81.57 -48.91 76.11
CA SER A 190 -81.62 -49.58 77.41
C SER A 190 -82.50 -48.83 78.42
N GLN A 191 -82.36 -47.49 78.48
CA GLN A 191 -83.25 -46.66 79.31
C GLN A 191 -84.71 -46.75 78.86
N ASN A 192 -84.99 -46.84 77.56
CA ASN A 192 -86.34 -47.02 77.05
C ASN A 192 -86.91 -48.41 77.35
N GLU A 193 -86.09 -49.47 77.31
CA GLU A 193 -86.48 -50.80 77.79
C GLU A 193 -86.80 -50.79 79.29
N GLU A 194 -85.99 -50.10 80.10
CA GLU A 194 -86.23 -49.97 81.54
C GLU A 194 -87.52 -49.16 81.82
N LYS A 195 -87.74 -48.06 81.09
CA LYS A 195 -89.02 -47.32 81.13
C LYS A 195 -90.19 -48.19 80.65
N GLY A 196 -89.99 -49.07 79.67
CA GLY A 196 -90.99 -50.04 79.23
C GLY A 196 -91.35 -51.04 80.33
N LYS A 197 -90.38 -51.51 81.11
CA LYS A 197 -90.61 -52.34 82.30
C LYS A 197 -91.37 -51.57 83.40
N ARG A 198 -91.02 -50.31 83.66
CA ARG A 198 -91.77 -49.43 84.58
C ARG A 198 -93.19 -49.11 84.09
N ALA A 199 -93.38 -49.00 82.77
CA ALA A 199 -94.71 -48.84 82.17
C ALA A 199 -95.55 -50.12 82.29
N ALA A 200 -94.94 -51.31 82.19
CA ALA A 200 -95.61 -52.57 82.46
C ALA A 200 -96.01 -52.72 83.95
N GLU A 201 -95.20 -52.22 84.88
CA GLU A 201 -95.55 -52.12 86.30
C GLU A 201 -96.73 -51.15 86.55
N LEU A 202 -96.78 -50.02 85.83
CA LEU A 202 -97.91 -49.08 85.85
C LEU A 202 -99.20 -49.65 85.25
N VAL A 203 -99.11 -50.52 84.23
CA VAL A 203 -100.26 -51.23 83.67
C VAL A 203 -100.81 -52.29 84.65
N ILE A 204 -99.96 -52.89 85.48
CA ILE A 204 -100.38 -53.76 86.60
C ILE A 204 -101.04 -52.91 87.70
N ALA A 205 -100.52 -51.71 87.99
CA ALA A 205 -101.16 -50.76 88.92
C ALA A 205 -102.50 -50.18 88.41
N ASP A 206 -102.66 -50.01 87.10
CA ASP A 206 -103.92 -49.56 86.49
C ASP A 206 -104.97 -50.68 86.35
N HIS A 207 -104.55 -51.96 86.28
CA HIS A 207 -105.46 -53.10 86.46
C HIS A 207 -105.96 -53.22 87.92
N GLU A 208 -105.19 -52.75 88.90
CA GLU A 208 -105.57 -52.74 90.32
C GLU A 208 -106.45 -51.52 90.70
N ARG A 209 -106.36 -50.41 89.95
CA ARG A 209 -107.24 -49.21 90.11
C ARG A 209 -108.63 -49.33 89.47
N LEU A 210 -108.89 -50.31 88.61
CA LEU A 210 -110.20 -50.54 87.99
C LEU A 210 -111.18 -51.36 88.86
N PHE A 211 -110.77 -51.80 90.06
CA PHE A 211 -111.62 -52.56 90.99
C PHE A 211 -112.20 -51.74 92.17
N GLN A 212 -111.83 -50.46 92.30
CA GLN A 212 -112.46 -49.57 93.28
C GLN A 212 -112.70 -48.19 92.69
N THR A 213 -113.86 -47.99 92.06
CA THR A 213 -114.83 -46.92 92.44
C THR A 213 -115.96 -46.80 91.42
N GLN A 214 -116.98 -47.65 91.62
CA GLN A 214 -118.37 -47.31 91.31
C GLN A 214 -118.96 -46.63 92.55
N GLU A 215 -119.32 -45.35 92.44
CA GLU A 215 -120.56 -44.73 92.94
C GLU A 215 -120.39 -43.21 93.19
N LYS A 216 -121.11 -42.44 92.34
CA LYS A 216 -121.76 -41.13 92.60
C LYS A 216 -120.86 -39.95 92.99
N GLY A 217 -121.00 -38.74 92.45
CA GLY A 217 -121.97 -38.19 91.53
C GLY A 217 -121.99 -36.65 91.60
N LYS A 218 -122.25 -36.04 90.44
CA LYS A 218 -122.96 -34.77 90.17
C LYS A 218 -122.33 -33.40 90.53
N ARG A 219 -122.34 -32.56 89.47
CA ARG A 219 -122.36 -31.08 89.35
C ARG A 219 -121.01 -30.37 89.44
N ALA A 220 -120.69 -29.36 88.64
CA ALA A 220 -121.37 -28.63 87.55
C ALA A 220 -120.26 -27.99 86.68
N ALA A 221 -120.25 -28.15 85.36
CA ALA A 221 -120.75 -27.19 84.36
C ALA A 221 -120.28 -25.73 84.56
N GLU A 222 -119.44 -25.23 83.65
CA GLU A 222 -119.82 -24.10 82.77
C GLU A 222 -118.83 -23.91 81.59
N LEU A 223 -119.43 -23.59 80.44
CA LEU A 223 -118.89 -23.43 79.10
C LEU A 223 -118.64 -21.93 78.79
N VAL A 224 -117.46 -21.60 78.26
CA VAL A 224 -117.24 -20.97 76.93
C VAL A 224 -117.83 -19.56 76.66
N MET A 225 -116.97 -18.53 76.55
CA MET A 225 -116.74 -17.65 75.37
C MET A 225 -116.20 -16.25 75.72
N ALA A 226 -115.23 -15.82 74.89
CA ALA A 226 -115.03 -14.47 74.33
C ALA A 226 -114.40 -13.30 75.15
N ASN A 227 -113.15 -13.00 74.74
CA ASN A 227 -112.56 -11.67 74.44
C ASN A 227 -112.73 -10.47 75.39
N GLN A 228 -111.61 -10.01 75.94
CA GLN A 228 -110.94 -8.70 75.71
C GLN A 228 -109.69 -8.72 76.60
N GLU A 229 -108.47 -8.63 76.07
CA GLU A 229 -107.71 -7.37 76.08
C GLU A 229 -106.59 -7.42 75.02
N LYS A 230 -106.84 -6.82 73.86
CA LYS A 230 -105.80 -6.25 72.99
C LYS A 230 -105.71 -4.78 73.35
N GLY A 231 -104.53 -4.30 73.76
CA GLY A 231 -104.35 -2.86 73.88
C GLY A 231 -103.10 -2.30 74.56
N LYS A 232 -101.93 -2.96 74.58
CA LYS A 232 -100.64 -2.32 74.99
C LYS A 232 -99.36 -2.93 74.37
N ARG A 233 -99.35 -3.23 73.06
CA ARG A 233 -98.10 -3.58 72.33
C ARG A 233 -98.12 -3.07 70.88
N ALA A 234 -98.45 -1.80 70.70
CA ALA A 234 -98.41 -1.13 69.39
C ALA A 234 -97.39 0.03 69.32
N ASP A 235 -96.84 0.49 70.45
CA ASP A 235 -95.99 1.69 70.47
C ASP A 235 -94.47 1.40 70.53
N GLU A 236 -94.05 0.17 70.87
CA GLU A 236 -92.62 -0.20 70.91
C GLU A 236 -92.06 -0.62 69.53
N LEU A 237 -92.92 -1.07 68.60
CA LEU A 237 -92.51 -1.50 67.26
C LEU A 237 -92.33 -0.33 66.26
N ALA A 238 -92.86 0.86 66.58
CA ALA A 238 -92.75 2.06 65.75
C ALA A 238 -91.40 2.78 65.91
N LEU A 239 -90.77 2.70 67.09
CA LEU A 239 -89.44 3.24 67.38
C LEU A 239 -88.30 2.33 66.84
N ALA A 240 -88.49 1.02 66.85
CA ALA A 240 -87.51 0.08 66.29
C ALA A 240 -87.41 0.15 64.74
N ASN A 241 -88.51 0.45 64.05
CA ASN A 241 -88.53 0.58 62.59
C ASN A 241 -87.98 1.91 62.06
N THR A 242 -88.04 2.99 62.84
CA THR A 242 -87.45 4.29 62.48
C THR A 242 -85.92 4.28 62.64
N GLU A 243 -85.41 3.64 63.68
CA GLU A 243 -83.96 3.44 63.89
C GLU A 243 -83.32 2.55 62.80
N LEU A 244 -84.01 1.48 62.37
CA LEU A 244 -83.55 0.63 61.26
C LEU A 244 -83.49 1.35 59.90
N LEU A 245 -84.38 2.32 59.66
CA LEU A 245 -84.35 3.15 58.45
C LEU A 245 -83.19 4.15 58.45
N PHE A 246 -82.83 4.71 59.61
CA PHE A 246 -81.67 5.58 59.77
C PHE A 246 -80.35 4.83 59.54
N GLN A 247 -80.19 3.65 60.13
CA GLN A 247 -79.01 2.80 59.93
C GLN A 247 -78.85 2.31 58.49
N ASN A 248 -79.97 2.01 57.79
CA ASN A 248 -79.93 1.68 56.36
C ASN A 248 -79.57 2.88 55.47
N GLY A 249 -79.90 4.11 55.89
CA GLY A 249 -79.48 5.35 55.24
C GLY A 249 -77.97 5.62 55.37
N GLU A 250 -77.39 5.45 56.56
CA GLU A 250 -75.94 5.58 56.77
C GLU A 250 -75.13 4.50 56.06
N LYS A 251 -75.59 3.24 56.07
CA LYS A 251 -74.96 2.16 55.31
C LYS A 251 -74.97 2.44 53.80
N ARG A 252 -76.04 3.05 53.27
CA ARG A 252 -76.09 3.51 51.87
C ARG A 252 -75.10 4.63 51.57
N LYS A 253 -74.90 5.58 52.48
CA LYS A 253 -73.89 6.65 52.35
C LYS A 253 -72.46 6.09 52.39
N ARG A 254 -72.13 5.20 53.34
CA ARG A 254 -70.83 4.51 53.38
C ARG A 254 -70.59 3.63 52.15
N ALA A 255 -71.63 2.96 51.62
CA ALA A 255 -71.54 2.19 50.38
C ALA A 255 -71.41 3.06 49.12
N ALA A 256 -71.78 4.34 49.17
CA ALA A 256 -71.52 5.30 48.11
C ALA A 256 -70.09 5.84 48.20
N GLU A 257 -69.60 6.15 49.40
CA GLU A 257 -68.21 6.56 49.65
C GLU A 257 -67.21 5.47 49.26
N LEU A 258 -67.49 4.20 49.58
CA LEU A 258 -66.65 3.06 49.17
C LEU A 258 -66.57 2.92 47.65
N ARG A 259 -67.68 3.14 46.94
CA ARG A 259 -67.69 3.12 45.46
C ARG A 259 -66.85 4.25 44.86
N VAL A 260 -66.86 5.43 45.48
CA VAL A 260 -65.98 6.55 45.07
C VAL A 260 -64.51 6.21 45.34
N ALA A 261 -64.20 5.61 46.49
CA ALA A 261 -62.84 5.16 46.81
C ALA A 261 -62.36 4.04 45.87
N ASP A 262 -63.21 3.08 45.52
CA ASP A 262 -62.87 2.01 44.58
C ASP A 262 -62.64 2.53 43.16
N THR A 263 -63.46 3.49 42.71
CA THR A 263 -63.27 4.14 41.40
C THR A 263 -61.99 4.97 41.33
N GLU A 264 -61.66 5.74 42.38
CA GLU A 264 -60.38 6.45 42.53
C GLU A 264 -59.19 5.48 42.50
N ARG A 265 -59.30 4.34 43.17
CA ARG A 265 -58.23 3.33 43.23
C ARG A 265 -57.99 2.63 41.89
N ILE A 266 -59.05 2.40 41.11
CA ILE A 266 -58.96 1.89 39.73
C ILE A 266 -58.30 2.92 38.81
N PHE A 267 -58.63 4.21 38.96
CA PHE A 267 -58.00 5.28 38.19
C PHE A 267 -56.49 5.36 38.47
N GLN A 268 -56.09 5.33 39.74
CA GLN A 268 -54.68 5.31 40.13
C GLN A 268 -53.92 4.06 39.68
N SER A 269 -54.57 2.88 39.67
CA SER A 269 -53.94 1.66 39.13
C SER A 269 -53.75 1.76 37.62
N GLY A 270 -54.70 2.37 36.90
CA GLY A 270 -54.61 2.68 35.47
C GLY A 270 -53.47 3.65 35.12
N GLU A 271 -53.29 4.74 35.87
CA GLU A 271 -52.16 5.67 35.67
C GLU A 271 -50.80 5.02 35.95
N LYS A 272 -50.71 4.21 37.02
CA LYS A 272 -49.49 3.45 37.31
C LYS A 272 -49.17 2.46 36.19
N GLY A 273 -50.19 1.82 35.61
CA GLY A 273 -50.04 0.96 34.43
C GLY A 273 -49.49 1.71 33.21
N LYS A 274 -49.98 2.93 32.94
CA LYS A 274 -49.47 3.79 31.85
C LYS A 274 -48.01 4.21 32.07
N ARG A 275 -47.65 4.66 33.27
CA ARG A 275 -46.25 5.00 33.62
C ARG A 275 -45.31 3.79 33.54
N ALA A 276 -45.78 2.61 33.93
CA ALA A 276 -45.02 1.37 33.79
C ALA A 276 -44.77 1.03 32.31
N ALA A 277 -45.77 1.21 31.44
CA ALA A 277 -45.60 1.02 30.00
C ALA A 277 -44.61 2.03 29.38
N GLU A 278 -44.67 3.29 29.78
CA GLU A 278 -43.71 4.33 29.35
C GLU A 278 -42.27 3.99 29.77
N LEU A 279 -42.07 3.52 31.01
CA LEU A 279 -40.77 3.07 31.51
C LEU A 279 -40.22 1.86 30.73
N VAL A 280 -41.09 0.92 30.35
CA VAL A 280 -40.68 -0.22 29.52
C VAL A 280 -40.20 0.24 28.14
N ILE A 281 -40.88 1.22 27.54
CA ILE A 281 -40.47 1.81 26.25
C ILE A 281 -39.14 2.55 26.40
N ALA A 282 -39.00 3.37 27.44
CA ALA A 282 -37.75 4.09 27.72
C ALA A 282 -36.56 3.16 27.97
N ASN A 283 -36.77 2.05 28.69
CA ASN A 283 -35.73 1.05 28.92
C ASN A 283 -35.35 0.29 27.63
N LYS A 284 -36.32 -0.01 26.76
CA LYS A 284 -36.03 -0.60 25.44
C LYS A 284 -35.21 0.34 24.57
N GLU A 285 -35.55 1.63 24.56
CA GLU A 285 -34.81 2.67 23.84
C GLU A 285 -33.38 2.80 24.36
N LEU A 286 -33.18 2.79 25.68
CA LEU A 286 -31.85 2.81 26.29
C LEU A 286 -31.01 1.58 25.94
N LEU A 287 -31.61 0.39 25.89
CA LEU A 287 -30.93 -0.84 25.46
C LEU A 287 -30.46 -0.73 24.01
N PHE A 288 -31.34 -0.24 23.11
CA PHE A 288 -30.98 -0.02 21.71
C PHE A 288 -29.82 0.97 21.56
N GLN A 289 -29.85 2.09 22.29
CA GLN A 289 -28.76 3.07 22.29
C GLN A 289 -27.45 2.50 22.84
N ASN A 290 -27.51 1.63 23.83
CA ASN A 290 -26.32 0.96 24.36
C ASN A 290 -25.74 -0.03 23.35
N GLU A 291 -26.58 -0.82 22.67
CA GLU A 291 -26.13 -1.71 21.59
C GLU A 291 -25.48 -0.94 20.43
N GLU A 292 -26.04 0.22 20.06
CA GLU A 292 -25.46 1.05 19.00
C GLU A 292 -24.11 1.66 19.41
N LYS A 293 -23.98 2.11 20.66
CA LYS A 293 -22.70 2.59 21.20
C LYS A 293 -21.65 1.49 21.24
N GLU A 294 -22.03 0.27 21.59
CA GLU A 294 -21.12 -0.87 21.62
C GLU A 294 -20.63 -1.23 20.21
N LYS A 295 -21.52 -1.22 19.21
CA LYS A 295 -21.14 -1.38 17.79
C LYS A 295 -20.14 -0.31 17.34
N ARG A 296 -20.41 0.97 17.64
CA ARG A 296 -19.49 2.08 17.34
C ARG A 296 -18.14 1.93 18.06
N ALA A 297 -18.14 1.46 19.30
CA ALA A 297 -16.90 1.21 20.04
C ALA A 297 -16.07 0.10 19.39
N ASN A 298 -16.71 -0.97 18.92
CA ASN A 298 -16.05 -2.06 18.21
C ASN A 298 -15.48 -1.61 16.86
N GLU A 299 -16.22 -0.81 16.09
CA GLU A 299 -15.73 -0.21 14.83
C GLU A 299 -14.49 0.66 15.08
N LEU A 300 -14.51 1.47 16.14
CA LEU A 300 -13.41 2.34 16.52
C LEU A 300 -12.18 1.54 16.99
N ALA A 301 -12.40 0.42 17.68
CA ALA A 301 -11.33 -0.49 18.08
C ALA A 301 -10.63 -1.12 16.85
N ILE A 302 -11.40 -1.57 15.85
CA ILE A 302 -10.86 -2.11 14.59
C ILE A 302 -10.10 -1.03 13.83
N ALA A 303 -10.67 0.18 13.71
CA ALA A 303 -10.01 1.30 13.04
C ALA A 303 -8.68 1.67 13.71
N ASN A 304 -8.63 1.67 15.06
CA ASN A 304 -7.40 1.93 15.79
C ASN A 304 -6.34 0.84 15.60
N GLN A 305 -6.75 -0.44 15.56
CA GLN A 305 -5.83 -1.55 15.27
C GLN A 305 -5.25 -1.44 13.86
N GLU A 306 -6.09 -1.14 12.86
CA GLU A 306 -5.66 -0.92 11.47
C GLU A 306 -4.69 0.27 11.37
N LEU A 307 -4.98 1.37 12.07
CA LEU A 307 -4.11 2.54 12.10
C LEU A 307 -2.74 2.24 12.74
N GLN A 308 -2.71 1.43 13.80
CA GLN A 308 -1.46 0.96 14.40
C GLN A 308 -0.64 0.11 13.42
N PHE A 309 -1.29 -0.82 12.71
CA PHE A 309 -0.64 -1.63 11.69
C PHE A 309 -0.02 -0.76 10.59
N GLN A 310 -0.79 0.20 10.06
CA GLN A 310 -0.30 1.15 9.06
C GLN A 310 0.87 2.00 9.57
N ASN A 311 0.87 2.42 10.83
CA ASN A 311 1.97 3.18 11.41
C ASN A 311 3.25 2.32 11.53
N VAL A 312 3.13 1.04 11.88
CA VAL A 312 4.27 0.11 11.90
C VAL A 312 4.84 -0.11 10.50
N GLU A 313 3.98 -0.35 9.50
CA GLU A 313 4.36 -0.46 8.08
C GLU A 313 5.09 0.80 7.59
N LYS A 314 4.53 1.99 7.86
CA LYS A 314 5.16 3.27 7.52
C LYS A 314 6.52 3.43 8.20
N GLY A 315 6.64 3.01 9.46
CA GLY A 315 7.91 3.02 10.19
C GLY A 315 8.98 2.14 9.54
N LYS A 316 8.61 0.92 9.10
CA LYS A 316 9.53 0.02 8.38
C LYS A 316 9.98 0.63 7.06
N ARG A 317 9.05 1.15 6.25
CA ARG A 317 9.39 1.81 4.96
C ARG A 317 10.29 3.02 5.17
N ALA A 318 10.05 3.81 6.22
CA ALA A 318 10.91 4.94 6.57
C ALA A 318 12.34 4.49 6.95
N ALA A 319 12.46 3.39 7.71
CA ALA A 319 13.76 2.83 8.07
C ALA A 319 14.53 2.29 6.85
N GLU A 320 13.85 1.58 5.94
CA GLU A 320 14.44 1.09 4.68
C GLU A 320 14.90 2.25 3.77
N LEU A 321 14.09 3.32 3.66
CA LEU A 321 14.48 4.52 2.92
C LEU A 321 15.67 5.21 3.57
N ALA A 322 15.74 5.26 4.91
CA ALA A 322 16.87 5.84 5.62
C ALA A 322 18.16 5.04 5.38
N SER A 323 18.11 3.70 5.39
CA SER A 323 19.28 2.88 5.06
C SER A 323 19.73 3.08 3.61
N LEU A 324 18.78 3.08 2.67
CA LEU A 324 19.08 3.27 1.26
C LEU A 324 19.69 4.66 0.99
N ASN A 325 19.16 5.71 1.62
CA ASN A 325 19.70 7.06 1.52
C ASN A 325 21.12 7.15 2.09
N LYS A 326 21.40 6.45 3.20
CA LYS A 326 22.74 6.39 3.78
C LYS A 326 23.73 5.73 2.82
N ASP A 327 23.32 4.62 2.18
CA ASP A 327 24.14 3.93 1.19
C ASP A 327 24.37 4.79 -0.06
N LEU A 328 23.34 5.50 -0.52
CA LEU A 328 23.44 6.44 -1.64
C LEU A 328 24.42 7.59 -1.35
N ILE A 329 24.38 8.16 -0.14
CA ILE A 329 25.33 9.20 0.29
C ILE A 329 26.77 8.65 0.33
N SER A 330 26.95 7.42 0.81
CA SER A 330 28.25 6.73 0.78
C SER A 330 28.74 6.51 -0.66
N MET A 331 27.86 6.13 -1.58
CA MET A 331 28.19 5.95 -2.99
C MET A 331 28.55 7.29 -3.66
N LEU A 332 27.79 8.35 -3.40
CA LEU A 332 28.04 9.69 -3.92
C LEU A 332 29.38 10.25 -3.44
N SER A 333 29.75 10.02 -2.17
CA SER A 333 31.04 10.44 -1.64
C SER A 333 32.21 9.69 -2.30
N ARG A 334 32.06 8.38 -2.58
CA ARG A 334 33.04 7.62 -3.38
C ARG A 334 33.18 8.14 -4.80
N LEU A 335 32.07 8.47 -5.46
CA LEU A 335 32.09 9.01 -6.83
C LEU A 335 32.77 10.38 -6.87
N LYS A 336 32.49 11.27 -5.90
CA LYS A 336 33.17 12.57 -5.79
C LYS A 336 34.68 12.42 -5.57
N ALA A 337 35.11 11.46 -4.76
CA ALA A 337 36.53 11.18 -4.56
C ALA A 337 37.20 10.73 -5.86
N ARG A 338 36.58 9.79 -6.60
CA ARG A 338 37.08 9.35 -7.92
C ARG A 338 37.11 10.50 -8.93
N GLU A 339 36.11 11.37 -8.95
CA GLU A 339 36.08 12.53 -9.84
C GLU A 339 37.25 13.49 -9.54
N ALA A 340 37.55 13.72 -8.25
CA ALA A 340 38.70 14.54 -7.85
C ALA A 340 40.04 13.90 -8.26
N GLU A 341 40.19 12.58 -8.10
CA GLU A 341 41.37 11.84 -8.56
C GLU A 341 41.57 11.97 -10.07
N ILE A 342 40.52 11.77 -10.86
CA ILE A 342 40.56 11.92 -12.33
C ILE A 342 40.93 13.35 -12.70
N ARG A 343 40.38 14.37 -12.02
CA ARG A 343 40.70 15.78 -12.29
C ARG A 343 42.18 16.07 -12.08
N VAL A 344 42.77 15.55 -10.99
CA VAL A 344 44.21 15.70 -10.73
C VAL A 344 45.04 14.97 -11.78
N LEU A 345 44.66 13.75 -12.15
CA LEU A 345 45.34 12.97 -13.19
C LEU A 345 45.33 13.70 -14.54
N ASN A 346 44.17 14.22 -14.94
CA ASN A 346 43.99 14.96 -16.19
C ASN A 346 44.86 16.23 -16.20
N ALA A 347 44.85 17.03 -15.13
CA ALA A 347 45.72 18.20 -15.04
C ALA A 347 47.22 17.83 -15.15
N GLY A 348 47.62 16.70 -14.56
CA GLY A 348 48.97 16.17 -14.69
C GLY A 348 49.33 15.73 -16.12
N LEU A 349 48.38 15.09 -16.82
CA LEU A 349 48.56 14.73 -18.23
C LEU A 349 48.62 15.96 -19.13
N GLU A 350 47.78 16.96 -18.91
CA GLU A 350 47.79 18.24 -19.63
C GLU A 350 49.14 18.94 -19.46
N ALA A 351 49.69 18.99 -18.25
CA ALA A 351 51.02 19.56 -18.00
C ALA A 351 52.12 18.81 -18.76
N LYS A 352 52.12 17.47 -18.74
CA LYS A 352 53.08 16.65 -19.49
C LYS A 352 52.96 16.84 -21.00
N ILE A 353 51.73 16.95 -21.51
CA ILE A 353 51.49 17.22 -22.94
C ILE A 353 52.03 18.61 -23.28
N ALA A 354 51.75 19.63 -22.47
CA ALA A 354 52.26 20.98 -22.69
C ALA A 354 53.79 21.04 -22.69
N GLU A 355 54.44 20.33 -21.76
CA GLU A 355 55.91 20.20 -21.70
C GLU A 355 56.47 19.52 -22.96
N ALA A 356 55.92 18.37 -23.35
CA ALA A 356 56.34 17.66 -24.56
C ALA A 356 56.14 18.49 -25.82
N VAL A 357 55.05 19.27 -25.91
CA VAL A 357 54.82 20.21 -27.01
C VAL A 357 55.87 21.32 -27.02
N ALA A 358 56.21 21.89 -25.87
CA ALA A 358 57.26 22.91 -25.77
C ALA A 358 58.63 22.35 -26.19
N GLU A 359 58.98 21.14 -25.76
CA GLU A 359 60.22 20.47 -26.16
C GLU A 359 60.28 20.28 -27.68
N VAL A 360 59.22 19.75 -28.30
CA VAL A 360 59.14 19.61 -29.77
C VAL A 360 59.27 20.97 -30.47
N GLN A 361 58.67 22.04 -29.94
CA GLN A 361 58.81 23.39 -30.51
C GLN A 361 60.26 23.90 -30.41
N THR A 362 60.97 23.67 -29.30
CA THR A 362 62.39 24.03 -29.19
C THR A 362 63.26 23.25 -30.17
N LEU A 363 63.01 21.95 -30.33
CA LEU A 363 63.73 21.10 -31.29
C LEU A 363 63.46 21.52 -32.73
N ARG A 364 62.23 21.96 -33.06
CA ARG A 364 61.91 22.57 -34.36
C ARG A 364 62.63 23.90 -34.62
N GLY A 365 63.07 24.61 -33.57
CA GLY A 365 63.86 25.83 -33.68
C GLY A 365 65.35 25.60 -34.00
N LEU A 366 65.84 24.36 -33.89
CA LEU A 366 67.22 24.01 -34.23
C LEU A 366 67.36 23.82 -35.74
N LEU A 367 68.05 24.75 -36.39
CA LEU A 367 68.32 24.68 -37.82
C LEU A 367 69.59 23.87 -38.10
N PRO A 368 69.49 22.68 -38.72
CA PRO A 368 70.67 21.88 -39.09
C PRO A 368 71.46 22.60 -40.19
N ILE A 369 72.60 23.18 -39.80
CA ILE A 369 73.51 23.88 -40.71
C ILE A 369 74.72 23.01 -41.07
N CYS A 370 75.09 22.97 -42.35
CA CYS A 370 76.27 22.25 -42.80
C CYS A 370 77.52 22.91 -42.21
N ALA A 371 78.32 22.16 -41.46
CA ALA A 371 79.52 22.68 -40.83
C ALA A 371 80.53 23.27 -41.84
N TRP A 372 80.54 22.71 -43.06
CA TRP A 372 81.45 23.08 -44.15
C TRP A 372 80.94 24.28 -44.97
N CYS A 373 79.78 24.15 -45.63
CA CYS A 373 79.29 25.14 -46.60
C CYS A 373 78.22 26.10 -46.06
N LYS A 374 77.83 25.97 -44.78
CA LYS A 374 76.85 26.81 -44.08
C LYS A 374 75.41 26.81 -44.65
N LYS A 375 75.08 25.91 -45.58
CA LYS A 375 73.70 25.66 -46.02
C LYS A 375 72.84 25.09 -44.90
N ILE A 376 71.55 25.41 -44.89
CA ILE A 376 70.56 24.89 -43.94
C ILE A 376 69.83 23.71 -44.58
N ARG A 377 69.57 22.65 -43.81
CA ARG A 377 68.72 21.54 -44.24
C ARG A 377 67.27 21.82 -43.86
N ASP A 378 66.36 21.74 -44.82
CA ASP A 378 64.94 21.95 -44.60
C ASP A 378 64.23 20.71 -44.00
N GLU A 379 62.94 20.85 -43.70
CA GLU A 379 62.09 19.75 -43.18
C GLU A 379 61.89 18.61 -44.19
N GLY A 380 62.09 18.86 -45.48
CA GLY A 380 62.06 17.85 -46.55
C GLY A 380 63.40 17.11 -46.73
N GLY A 381 64.45 17.56 -46.05
CA GLY A 381 65.78 16.97 -46.08
C GLY A 381 66.74 17.56 -47.12
N SER A 382 66.34 18.61 -47.85
CA SER A 382 67.12 19.31 -48.88
C SER A 382 67.99 20.43 -48.30
N TRP A 383 69.11 20.75 -48.95
CA TRP A 383 70.06 21.78 -48.48
C TRP A 383 69.94 23.07 -49.29
N CYS A 384 69.53 24.17 -48.64
CA CYS A 384 69.39 25.50 -49.25
C CYS A 384 70.28 26.56 -48.58
N GLN A 385 70.42 27.72 -49.21
CA GLN A 385 71.15 28.85 -48.62
C GLN A 385 70.39 29.44 -47.42
N VAL A 386 71.11 30.06 -46.49
CA VAL A 386 70.52 30.61 -45.25
C VAL A 386 69.46 31.66 -45.57
N GLU A 387 69.76 32.55 -46.51
CA GLU A 387 68.90 33.65 -46.93
C GLU A 387 67.61 33.12 -47.56
N GLU A 388 67.73 32.08 -48.38
CA GLU A 388 66.59 31.42 -49.02
C GLU A 388 65.69 30.73 -47.99
N TYR A 389 66.28 29.99 -47.04
CA TYR A 389 65.56 29.34 -45.95
C TYR A 389 64.77 30.34 -45.09
N VAL A 390 65.39 31.47 -44.73
CA VAL A 390 64.77 32.50 -43.88
C VAL A 390 63.70 33.27 -44.64
N THR A 391 63.93 33.63 -45.91
CA THR A 391 62.96 34.37 -46.74
C THR A 391 61.70 33.55 -47.02
N GLN A 392 61.80 32.23 -47.15
CA GLN A 392 60.64 31.35 -47.36
C GLN A 392 59.75 31.21 -46.11
N ARG A 393 60.30 31.39 -44.91
CA ARG A 393 59.62 31.11 -43.63
C ARG A 393 59.34 32.35 -42.79
N THR A 394 59.82 33.51 -43.21
CA THR A 394 59.65 34.80 -42.53
C THR A 394 59.45 35.93 -43.54
N GLU A 395 58.97 37.09 -43.09
CA GLU A 395 58.83 38.28 -43.94
C GLU A 395 60.16 39.05 -44.14
N ALA A 396 61.31 38.47 -43.77
CA ALA A 396 62.60 39.13 -43.84
C ALA A 396 63.09 39.26 -45.30
N ALA A 397 63.62 40.44 -45.65
CA ALA A 397 64.30 40.69 -46.92
C ALA A 397 65.80 40.96 -46.67
N PHE A 398 66.67 40.30 -47.44
CA PHE A 398 68.12 40.44 -47.31
C PHE A 398 68.68 41.48 -48.29
N SER A 399 69.59 42.33 -47.80
CA SER A 399 70.40 43.24 -48.61
C SER A 399 71.87 42.88 -48.46
N HIS A 400 72.69 43.11 -49.49
CA HIS A 400 74.09 42.73 -49.50
C HIS A 400 74.98 43.95 -49.23
N GLY A 401 75.92 43.81 -48.29
CA GLY A 401 76.92 44.82 -47.96
C GLY A 401 78.24 44.15 -47.54
N ILE A 402 79.35 44.86 -47.63
CA ILE A 402 80.67 44.36 -47.24
C ILE A 402 81.02 44.97 -45.87
N CYS A 403 81.24 44.14 -44.85
CA CYS A 403 81.62 44.63 -43.53
C CYS A 403 83.04 45.23 -43.54
N PRO A 404 83.39 46.11 -42.58
CA PRO A 404 84.70 46.75 -42.51
C PRO A 404 85.87 45.75 -42.49
N ASP A 405 85.72 44.60 -41.84
CA ASP A 405 86.77 43.57 -41.75
C ASP A 405 87.04 42.88 -43.09
N CYS A 406 85.97 42.51 -43.81
CA CYS A 406 86.07 41.95 -45.16
C CYS A 406 86.62 42.98 -46.14
N ARG A 407 86.21 44.25 -46.01
CA ARG A 407 86.71 45.36 -46.82
C ARG A 407 88.21 45.60 -46.61
N ALA A 408 88.69 45.50 -45.37
CA ALA A 408 90.12 45.61 -45.05
C ALA A 408 90.95 44.44 -45.61
N SER A 409 90.38 43.24 -45.64
CA SER A 409 91.02 42.03 -46.17
C SER A 409 91.07 41.98 -47.71
N LEU A 410 90.23 42.76 -48.38
CA LEU A 410 90.17 42.88 -49.84
C LEU A 410 91.25 43.79 -50.45
N VAL A 411 92.13 44.38 -49.63
CA VAL A 411 93.24 45.23 -50.09
C VAL A 411 94.56 44.45 -50.03
N PRO A 412 95.06 43.89 -51.14
CA PRO A 412 96.40 43.34 -51.19
C PRO A 412 97.40 44.48 -51.40
N GLY A 413 98.16 44.84 -50.36
CA GLY A 413 99.42 45.59 -50.42
C GLY A 413 99.44 46.88 -51.27
N GLY A 414 99.28 48.04 -50.63
CA GLY A 414 99.53 49.34 -51.26
C GLY A 414 99.70 50.47 -50.24
N SER A 415 100.95 50.89 -50.06
CA SER A 415 101.52 52.01 -49.31
C SER A 415 100.64 53.22 -48.95
N GLY A 416 100.80 53.63 -47.68
CA GLY A 416 100.88 55.01 -47.15
C GLY A 416 100.39 56.19 -47.99
N GLY A 417 99.47 56.94 -47.38
CA GLY A 417 99.12 58.31 -47.74
C GLY A 417 98.26 58.93 -46.64
N GLU A 418 98.84 59.87 -45.90
CA GLU A 418 98.30 60.60 -44.76
C GLU A 418 97.04 61.45 -45.05
N PRO A 419 96.34 61.93 -43.99
CA PRO A 419 95.02 62.54 -44.08
C PRO A 419 95.09 64.01 -44.48
N ASN A 420 94.03 64.50 -45.13
CA ASN A 420 93.75 65.94 -45.11
C ASN A 420 92.25 66.22 -45.22
N GLN A 421 91.76 66.83 -44.13
CA GLN A 421 90.54 67.64 -43.95
C GLN A 421 89.16 66.97 -44.03
#